data_AF-A0A0A9FB31-F1
#
_entry.id   AF-A0A0A9FB31-F1
#
_cell.length_a   1.000
_cell.length_b   1.000
_cell.length_c   1.000
_cell.angle_alpha   90.00
_cell.angle_beta   90.00
_cell.angle_gamma   90.00
#
_symmetry.space_group_name_H-M   'P 1'
#
loop_
_entity.id
_entity.type
_entity.pdbx_description
1 polymer ?
#
loop_
_entity_poly.entity_id
_entity_poly.type
_entity_poly.pdbx_seq_one_letter_code
_entity_poly.pdbx_strand_id
1 'polypeptide(L)'
;MHADDDKTVLLVLEQLHAIIKLTWIRKSPYTARLVDELVLLYKESATRSSRESMRNHILEMLVLLQKCKGQQFEEAWRKHELDPDLTMLLSCFSQLCINSSSPVC
;
A
#
# COMPACT_ATOMS: atom_id res chain seq x y z
N MET A 1 9.81 6.17 -6.74
CA MET A 1 8.41 5.72 -6.67
C MET A 1 7.54 6.51 -7.64
N HIS A 2 7.71 7.82 -7.78
CA HIS A 2 6.92 8.69 -8.66
C HIS A 2 7.63 9.02 -9.99
N ALA A 3 8.18 8.00 -10.66
CA ALA A 3 8.83 8.20 -11.96
C ALA A 3 7.77 8.48 -13.06
N ASP A 4 8.16 9.17 -14.13
CA ASP A 4 7.27 9.46 -15.25
C ASP A 4 6.95 8.21 -16.09
N ASP A 5 7.80 7.19 -16.08
CA ASP A 5 7.54 5.94 -16.78
C ASP A 5 6.96 4.86 -15.85
N ASP A 6 5.91 4.21 -16.36
CA ASP A 6 5.14 3.20 -15.64
C ASP A 6 6.00 1.98 -15.22
N LYS A 7 7.01 1.62 -16.03
CA LYS A 7 7.87 0.46 -15.81
C LYS A 7 8.75 0.65 -14.58
N THR A 8 9.38 1.81 -14.44
CA THR A 8 10.21 2.13 -13.26
C THR A 8 9.39 2.15 -11.99
N VAL A 9 8.17 2.71 -12.04
CA VAL A 9 7.24 2.68 -10.90
C VAL A 9 6.98 1.24 -10.47
N LEU A 10 6.56 0.37 -11.38
CA LEU A 10 6.27 -1.05 -11.08
C LEU A 10 7.48 -1.79 -10.50
N LEU A 11 8.66 -1.63 -11.10
CA LEU A 11 9.90 -2.24 -10.58
C LEU A 11 10.22 -1.81 -9.14
N VAL A 12 9.99 -0.52 -8.83
CA VAL A 12 10.19 0.00 -7.47
C VAL A 12 9.15 -0.60 -6.50
N LEU A 13 7.90 -0.75 -6.91
CA LEU A 13 6.86 -1.39 -6.08
C LEU A 13 7.19 -2.86 -5.79
N GLU A 14 7.65 -3.61 -6.79
CA GLU A 14 8.10 -5.00 -6.63
C GLU A 14 9.28 -5.11 -5.66
N GLN A 15 10.30 -4.26 -5.85
CA GLN A 15 11.47 -4.20 -4.98
C GLN A 15 11.08 -3.87 -3.53
N LEU A 16 10.18 -2.89 -3.32
CA LEU A 16 9.72 -2.52 -1.99
C LEU A 16 8.92 -3.63 -1.33
N HIS A 17 8.04 -4.31 -2.07
CA HIS A 17 7.31 -5.45 -1.58
C HIS A 17 8.27 -6.54 -1.06
N ALA A 18 9.32 -6.85 -1.83
CA ALA A 18 10.35 -7.79 -1.40
C ALA A 18 11.09 -7.31 -0.14
N ILE A 19 11.50 -6.04 -0.08
CA ILE A 19 12.19 -5.47 1.09
C ILE A 19 11.30 -5.55 2.33
N ILE A 20 10.02 -5.20 2.25
CA ILE A 20 9.09 -5.24 3.39
C ILE A 20 8.93 -6.68 3.91
N LYS A 21 8.78 -7.66 2.99
CA LYS A 21 8.70 -9.09 3.33
C LYS A 21 9.97 -9.59 4.02
N LEU A 22 11.14 -9.22 3.50
CA LEU A 22 12.42 -9.77 3.95
C LEU A 22 12.96 -9.10 5.22
N THR A 23 12.76 -7.80 5.38
CA THR A 23 13.45 -7.04 6.43
C THR A 23 12.70 -7.02 7.76
N TRP A 24 11.41 -7.38 7.79
CA TRP A 24 10.52 -7.40 8.97
C TRP A 24 10.94 -6.42 10.10
N ILE A 25 11.20 -5.16 9.76
CA ILE A 25 11.74 -4.21 10.74
C ILE A 25 10.61 -3.82 11.71
N ARG A 26 10.63 -4.33 12.95
CA ARG A 26 9.55 -4.10 13.94
C ARG A 26 9.24 -2.62 14.22
N LYS A 27 10.23 -1.72 14.06
CA LYS A 27 10.06 -0.27 14.18
C LYS A 27 10.86 0.42 13.08
N SER A 28 10.18 0.74 11.97
CA SER A 28 10.76 1.58 10.93
C SER A 28 10.20 2.98 11.06
N PRO A 29 11.03 4.02 11.25
CA PRO A 29 10.55 5.40 11.30
C PRO A 29 9.95 5.86 9.95
N TYR A 30 10.17 5.07 8.90
CA TYR A 30 9.73 5.37 7.54
C TYR A 30 8.35 4.79 7.19
N THR A 31 7.69 4.06 8.10
CA THR A 31 6.38 3.44 7.84
C THR A 31 5.34 4.48 7.45
N ALA A 32 5.23 5.58 8.21
CA ALA A 32 4.25 6.62 7.95
C ALA A 32 4.47 7.28 6.58
N ARG A 33 5.74 7.63 6.28
CA ARG A 33 6.10 8.20 4.98
C ARG A 33 5.80 7.23 3.85
N LEU A 34 6.11 5.94 4.00
CA LEU A 34 5.83 4.94 2.97
C LEU A 34 4.32 4.84 2.67
N VAL A 35 3.47 4.87 3.70
CA VAL A 35 2.01 4.88 3.52
C VAL A 35 1.58 6.12 2.72
N ASP A 36 2.12 7.29 3.04
CA ASP A 36 1.80 8.53 2.33
C ASP A 36 2.18 8.49 0.86
N GLU A 37 3.38 7.99 0.55
CA GLU A 37 3.87 7.88 -0.83
C GLU A 37 3.05 6.84 -1.62
N LEU A 38 2.64 5.74 -0.99
CA LEU A 38 1.75 4.73 -1.61
C LEU A 38 0.36 5.31 -1.91
N VAL A 39 -0.20 6.11 -1.00
CA VAL A 39 -1.48 6.79 -1.22
C VAL A 39 -1.36 7.82 -2.33
N LEU A 40 -0.29 8.62 -2.34
CA LEU A 40 -0.04 9.58 -3.40
C LEU A 40 0.08 8.88 -4.76
N LEU A 41 0.84 7.79 -4.83
CA LEU A 41 1.01 7.01 -6.05
C LEU A 41 -0.33 6.40 -6.50
N TYR A 42 -1.20 5.98 -5.57
CA TYR A 42 -2.54 5.50 -5.93
C TYR A 42 -3.36 6.58 -6.63
N LYS A 43 -3.30 7.83 -6.14
CA LYS A 43 -3.98 8.96 -6.78
C LYS A 43 -3.39 9.24 -8.16
N GLU A 44 -2.07 9.32 -8.26
CA GLU A 44 -1.35 9.55 -9.53
C GLU A 44 -1.59 8.43 -10.55
N SER A 45 -1.79 7.18 -10.10
CA SER A 45 -2.07 6.05 -10.97
C SER A 45 -3.33 6.26 -11.83
N ALA A 46 -4.24 7.15 -11.42
CA ALA A 46 -5.48 7.43 -12.15
C ALA A 46 -5.25 7.85 -13.61
N THR A 47 -4.12 8.51 -13.89
CA THR A 47 -3.75 9.01 -15.22
C THR A 47 -2.75 8.10 -15.95
N ARG A 48 -2.33 6.98 -15.33
CA ARG A 48 -1.30 6.07 -15.87
C ARG A 48 -1.90 4.98 -16.73
N SER A 49 -1.12 4.50 -17.71
CA SER A 49 -1.54 3.43 -18.61
C SER A 49 -1.63 2.07 -17.91
N SER A 50 -0.76 1.83 -16.93
CA SER A 50 -0.69 0.61 -16.12
C SER A 50 -1.39 0.74 -14.76
N ARG A 51 -2.39 1.63 -14.69
CA ARG A 51 -3.17 1.96 -13.48
C ARG A 51 -3.56 0.74 -12.64
N GLU A 52 -4.18 -0.27 -13.26
CA GLU A 52 -4.68 -1.44 -12.53
C GLU A 52 -3.55 -2.24 -11.86
N SER A 53 -2.44 -2.45 -12.60
CA SER A 53 -1.26 -3.13 -12.06
C SER A 53 -0.66 -2.36 -10.89
N MET A 54 -0.50 -1.04 -11.02
CA MET A 54 0.01 -0.19 -9.94
C MET A 54 -0.90 -0.24 -8.70
N ARG A 55 -2.21 -0.10 -8.89
CA ARG A 55 -3.19 -0.12 -7.80
C ARG A 55 -3.20 -1.45 -7.06
N ASN A 56 -3.10 -2.57 -7.78
CA ASN A 56 -3.02 -3.90 -7.16
C ASN A 56 -1.75 -4.05 -6.32
N HIS A 57 -0.59 -3.64 -6.83
CA HIS A 57 0.67 -3.68 -6.07
C HIS A 57 0.61 -2.79 -4.82
N ILE A 58 0.01 -1.60 -4.93
CA ILE A 58 -0.19 -0.71 -3.80
C ILE A 58 -1.09 -1.36 -2.75
N LEU A 59 -2.22 -1.94 -3.16
CA LEU A 59 -3.14 -2.66 -2.26
C LEU A 59 -2.45 -3.81 -1.52
N GLU A 60 -1.71 -4.65 -2.23
CA GLU A 60 -0.96 -5.76 -1.63
C GLU A 60 0.05 -5.26 -0.60
N MET A 61 0.77 -4.17 -0.90
CA MET A 61 1.72 -3.57 0.04
C MET A 61 1.04 -2.98 1.27
N LEU A 62 -0.09 -2.30 1.12
CA LEU A 62 -0.85 -1.77 2.26
C LEU A 62 -1.31 -2.92 3.17
N VAL A 63 -1.82 -4.02 2.60
CA VAL A 63 -2.23 -5.21 3.38
C VAL A 63 -1.01 -5.82 4.09
N LEU A 64 0.13 -5.92 3.42
CA LEU A 64 1.36 -6.42 4.04
C LEU A 64 1.83 -5.51 5.18
N LEU A 65 1.80 -4.19 4.99
CA LEU A 65 2.17 -3.21 6.02
C LEU A 65 1.24 -3.27 7.22
N GLN A 66 -0.07 -3.39 7.00
CA GLN A 66 -1.05 -3.58 8.07
C GLN A 66 -0.70 -4.82 8.90
N LYS A 67 -0.44 -5.96 8.26
CA LYS A 67 -0.07 -7.21 8.94
C LYS A 67 1.25 -7.14 9.71
N CYS A 68 2.27 -6.48 9.15
CA CYS A 68 3.61 -6.51 9.75
C CYS A 68 3.92 -5.34 10.69
N LYS A 69 3.20 -4.21 10.60
CA LYS A 69 3.44 -3.00 11.41
C LYS A 69 2.31 -2.69 12.41
N GLY A 70 1.13 -3.29 12.24
CA GLY A 70 0.00 -3.14 13.17
C GLY A 70 -0.32 -1.67 13.45
N GLN A 71 -0.29 -1.28 14.73
CA GLN A 71 -0.63 0.08 15.18
C GLN A 71 0.15 1.20 14.47
N GLN A 72 1.45 1.00 14.15
CA GLN A 72 2.24 2.02 13.41
C GLN A 72 1.65 2.30 12.02
N PHE A 73 1.10 1.28 11.37
CA PHE A 73 0.39 1.45 10.10
C PHE A 73 -0.95 2.13 10.32
N GLU A 74 -1.74 1.68 11.30
CA GLU A 74 -3.07 2.24 11.59
C GLU A 74 -3.02 3.74 11.88
N GLU A 75 -2.05 4.18 12.68
CA GLU A 75 -1.84 5.61 12.97
C GLU A 75 -1.52 6.43 11.71
N ALA A 76 -0.71 5.88 10.81
CA ALA A 76 -0.38 6.52 9.53
C ALA A 76 -1.55 6.49 8.55
N TRP A 77 -2.34 5.41 8.55
CA TRP A 77 -3.46 5.18 7.63
C TRP A 77 -4.67 6.03 7.99
N ARG A 78 -4.94 6.24 9.28
CA ARG A 78 -6.14 6.92 9.80
C ARG A 78 -6.43 8.28 9.16
N LYS A 79 -5.40 9.05 8.79
CA LYS A 79 -5.57 10.37 8.15
C LYS A 79 -6.12 10.28 6.71
N HIS A 80 -6.04 9.10 6.09
CA HIS A 80 -6.47 8.85 4.72
C HIS A 80 -7.89 8.26 4.62
N GLU A 81 -8.49 7.83 5.74
CA GLU A 81 -9.80 7.15 5.76
C GLU A 81 -10.98 8.05 5.33
N LEU A 82 -10.82 9.38 5.44
CA LEU A 82 -11.83 10.36 5.07
C LEU A 82 -11.61 10.95 3.67
N ASP A 83 -10.62 10.47 2.94
CA ASP A 83 -10.27 10.98 1.62
C ASP A 83 -11.23 10.43 0.55
N PRO A 84 -12.04 11.29 -0.12
CA PRO A 84 -13.02 10.84 -1.10
C PRO A 84 -12.35 10.17 -2.32
N ASP A 85 -11.12 10.56 -2.68
CA ASP A 85 -10.38 9.98 -3.81
C ASP A 85 -9.98 8.52 -3.54
N LEU A 86 -9.99 8.11 -2.28
CA LEU A 86 -9.55 6.79 -1.84
C LEU A 86 -10.71 5.83 -1.58
N THR A 87 -11.97 6.23 -1.84
CA THR A 87 -13.15 5.40 -1.56
C THR A 87 -13.02 3.97 -2.11
N MET A 88 -12.55 3.82 -3.35
CA MET A 88 -12.36 2.51 -3.98
C MET A 88 -11.18 1.75 -3.34
N LEU A 89 -10.09 2.43 -3.02
CA LEU A 89 -8.94 1.84 -2.34
C LEU A 89 -9.34 1.31 -0.96
N LEU A 90 -10.07 2.11 -0.18
CA LEU A 90 -10.56 1.77 1.15
C LEU A 90 -11.47 0.53 1.09
N SER A 91 -12.42 0.51 0.16
CA SER A 91 -13.30 -0.65 -0.02
C SER A 91 -12.52 -1.94 -0.33
N CYS A 92 -11.57 -1.89 -1.27
CA CYS A 92 -10.76 -3.05 -1.63
C CYS A 92 -9.83 -3.47 -0.48
N PHE A 93 -9.22 -2.50 0.20
CA PHE A 93 -8.33 -2.73 1.33
C PHE A 93 -9.07 -3.44 2.47
N SER A 94 -10.24 -2.93 2.88
CA SER A 94 -11.05 -3.56 3.93
C SER A 94 -11.45 -4.99 3.58
N GLN A 95 -11.87 -5.25 2.34
CA GLN A 95 -12.20 -6.61 1.88
C GLN A 95 -11.01 -7.57 1.98
N LEU A 96 -9.83 -7.14 1.53
CA LEU A 96 -8.61 -7.97 1.57
C LEU A 96 -8.13 -8.22 3.00
N CYS A 97 -8.25 -7.22 3.88
CA CYS A 97 -7.94 -7.38 5.31
C CYS A 97 -8.87 -8.41 5.97
N ILE A 98 -10.19 -8.37 5.72
CA ILE A 98 -11.17 -9.34 6.24
C ILE A 98 -10.84 -10.76 5.77
N ASN A 99 -10.62 -10.94 4.47
CA ASN A 99 -10.32 -12.25 3.88
C ASN A 99 -9.02 -12.85 4.42
N SER A 100 -8.06 -11.99 4.78
CA SER A 100 -6.79 -12.43 5.35
C SER A 100 -6.81 -12.73 6.85
N SER A 101 -7.92 -12.43 7.53
CA SER A 101 -8.14 -12.66 8.96
C SER A 101 -8.80 -14.01 9.25
N SER A 102 -9.23 -14.74 8.21
CA SER A 102 -9.78 -16.08 8.39
C SER A 102 -8.64 -17.05 8.74
N PRO A 103 -8.66 -17.68 9.93
CA PRO A 103 -7.71 -18.73 10.23
C PRO A 103 -8.00 -19.87 9.27
N VAL A 104 -6.99 -20.26 8.50
CA VAL A 104 -6.97 -21.55 7.84
C VAL A 104 -7.04 -22.59 8.96
N CYS A 105 -8.21 -23.21 9.14
CA CYS A 105 -8.39 -24.40 9.95
C CYS A 105 -7.58 -25.56 9.38
#